data_AF-A0A7V7VMT5-F1
#
_entry.id   AF-A0A7V7VMT5-F1
#
_cell.length_a   1.000
_cell.length_b   1.000
_cell.length_c   1.000
_cell.angle_alpha   90.00
_cell.angle_beta   90.00
_cell.angle_gamma   90.00
#
_symmetry.space_group_name_H-M   'P 1'
#
loop_
_entity.id
_entity.type
_entity.pdbx_description
1 polymer ?
#
loop_
_entity_poly.entity_id
_entity_poly.type
_entity_poly.pdbx_seq_one_letter_code
_entity_poly.pdbx_strand_id
1 'polypeptide(L)'
;MANVFGILTAIVLTLASFVAYKNKDAYANELTHRQNEDSKLAATEARFKTAQKSLAETQAKHTEGKQQVAKLATEKSDLETANAAVKQEVDSKTAVMDDNKSKLDKMKEQAGKIGKARDSAEKVKTLGAEMEELKLLIAKNLAQLDSLTKENSQTAGRNDVLKGRTDMISRRESFFTKAEINAIYPNWGFVTLSAGNISGVVAGSTLEIVRDAKAVGKLLVTAVEANTASASIVPDSLVDGSVLMVGDQVVPTHKPVEIAKAPVSQPAAAATKAPAKDAEPAAESTMDPAPGAAAEPDATPAATPDATPEAPAAAAPEAN
;
A
#
# COMPACT_ATOMS: atom_id res chain seq x y z
N MET A 1 -41.00 -82.61 37.41
CA MET A 1 -40.78 -82.00 36.08
C MET A 1 -41.20 -80.53 36.05
N ALA A 2 -42.50 -80.19 35.97
CA ALA A 2 -42.98 -78.81 35.74
C ALA A 2 -42.37 -77.73 36.65
N ASN A 3 -42.33 -77.96 37.97
CA ASN A 3 -41.82 -76.98 38.94
C ASN A 3 -40.32 -76.66 38.75
N VAL A 4 -39.52 -77.62 38.26
CA VAL A 4 -38.09 -77.40 38.02
C VAL A 4 -37.89 -76.50 36.80
N PHE A 5 -38.64 -76.75 35.72
CA PHE A 5 -38.62 -75.87 34.54
C PHE A 5 -39.13 -74.46 34.86
N GLY A 6 -40.17 -74.31 35.68
CA GLY A 6 -40.69 -73.01 36.11
C GLY A 6 -39.72 -72.18 36.96
N ILE A 7 -38.94 -72.82 37.84
CA ILE A 7 -37.87 -72.14 38.60
C ILE A 7 -36.73 -71.73 37.65
N LEU A 8 -36.35 -72.60 36.72
CA LEU A 8 -35.22 -72.36 35.80
C LEU A 8 -35.54 -71.24 34.80
N THR A 9 -36.78 -71.13 34.30
CA THR A 9 -37.21 -69.99 33.46
C THR A 9 -37.27 -68.69 34.25
N ALA A 10 -37.66 -68.70 35.53
CA ALA A 10 -37.63 -67.50 36.38
C ALA A 10 -36.19 -66.98 36.61
N ILE A 11 -35.22 -67.87 36.79
CA ILE A 11 -33.79 -67.51 36.90
C ILE A 11 -33.28 -66.92 35.57
N VAL A 12 -33.64 -67.50 34.42
CA VAL A 12 -33.25 -66.95 33.11
C VAL A 12 -33.89 -65.58 32.86
N LEU A 13 -35.17 -65.38 33.21
CA LEU A 13 -35.86 -64.09 33.07
C LEU A 13 -35.25 -62.99 33.96
N THR A 14 -34.88 -63.32 35.20
CA THR A 14 -34.25 -62.34 36.12
C THR A 14 -32.83 -61.97 35.66
N LEU A 15 -32.03 -62.93 35.20
CA LEU A 15 -30.72 -62.65 34.58
C LEU A 15 -30.85 -61.80 33.31
N ALA A 16 -31.79 -62.14 32.41
CA ALA A 16 -32.04 -61.36 31.20
C ALA A 16 -32.48 -59.91 31.53
N SER A 17 -33.34 -59.75 32.54
CA SER A 17 -33.79 -58.43 33.02
C SER A 17 -32.63 -57.61 33.60
N PHE A 18 -31.71 -58.23 34.34
CA PHE A 18 -30.53 -57.57 34.88
C PHE A 18 -29.56 -57.11 33.78
N VAL A 19 -29.32 -57.95 32.77
CA VAL A 19 -28.50 -57.59 31.60
C VAL A 19 -29.16 -56.48 30.78
N ALA A 20 -30.48 -56.54 30.57
CA ALA A 20 -31.23 -55.48 29.89
C ALA A 20 -31.16 -54.13 30.65
N TYR A 21 -31.26 -54.16 31.99
CA TYR A 21 -31.10 -52.97 32.82
C TYR A 21 -29.69 -52.38 32.71
N LYS A 22 -28.63 -53.21 32.77
CA LYS A 22 -27.24 -52.80 32.57
C LYS A 22 -26.98 -52.19 31.17
N ASN A 23 -27.56 -52.77 30.12
CA ASN A 23 -27.40 -52.24 28.76
C ASN A 23 -28.21 -50.96 28.51
N LYS A 24 -29.28 -50.70 29.25
CA LYS A 24 -30.12 -49.50 29.08
C LYS A 24 -29.30 -48.21 29.20
N ASP A 25 -28.41 -48.13 30.18
CA ASP A 25 -27.59 -46.95 30.41
C ASP A 25 -26.55 -46.76 29.29
N ALA A 26 -25.98 -47.86 28.76
CA ALA A 26 -25.09 -47.82 27.60
C ALA A 26 -25.83 -47.31 26.34
N TYR A 27 -27.05 -47.80 26.06
CA TYR A 27 -27.86 -47.30 24.95
C TYR A 27 -28.29 -45.83 25.12
N ALA A 28 -28.59 -45.39 26.34
CA ALA A 28 -28.90 -43.99 26.62
C ALA A 28 -27.67 -43.08 26.39
N ASN A 29 -26.49 -43.50 26.86
CA ASN A 29 -25.24 -42.80 26.61
C ASN A 29 -24.93 -42.73 25.10
N GLU A 30 -25.05 -43.82 24.37
CA GLU A 30 -24.83 -43.87 22.91
C GLU A 30 -25.79 -42.92 22.15
N LEU A 31 -27.05 -42.84 22.57
CA LEU A 31 -28.03 -41.93 22.00
C LEU A 31 -27.65 -40.46 22.25
N THR A 32 -27.22 -40.11 23.46
CA THR A 32 -26.73 -38.74 23.75
C THR A 32 -25.42 -38.43 23.03
N HIS A 33 -24.55 -39.42 22.83
CA HIS A 33 -23.33 -39.26 22.03
C HIS A 33 -23.65 -38.93 20.57
N ARG A 34 -24.56 -39.68 19.94
CA ARG A 34 -25.05 -39.38 18.59
C ARG A 34 -25.68 -38.00 18.48
N GLN A 35 -26.58 -37.63 19.39
CA GLN A 35 -27.19 -36.29 19.41
C GLN A 35 -26.15 -35.16 19.52
N ASN A 36 -25.09 -35.37 20.32
CA ASN A 36 -23.97 -34.44 20.43
C ASN A 36 -23.11 -34.39 19.16
N GLU A 37 -22.91 -35.51 18.48
CA GLU A 37 -22.16 -35.55 17.20
C GLU A 37 -22.96 -34.94 16.04
N ASP A 38 -24.25 -35.24 15.91
CA ASP A 38 -25.15 -34.61 14.95
C ASP A 38 -25.18 -33.07 15.16
N SER A 39 -25.24 -32.63 16.42
CA SER A 39 -25.19 -31.20 16.77
C SER A 39 -23.84 -30.55 16.42
N LYS A 40 -22.72 -31.25 16.64
CA LYS A 40 -21.37 -30.78 16.25
C LYS A 40 -21.22 -30.74 14.73
N LEU A 41 -21.75 -31.72 14.01
CA LEU A 41 -21.72 -31.79 12.55
C LEU A 41 -22.52 -30.61 11.96
N ALA A 42 -23.76 -30.40 12.40
CA ALA A 42 -24.59 -29.27 11.98
C ALA A 42 -23.92 -27.91 12.28
N ALA A 43 -23.31 -27.74 13.45
CA ALA A 43 -22.57 -26.53 13.80
C ALA A 43 -21.31 -26.34 12.92
N THR A 44 -20.65 -27.43 12.53
CA THR A 44 -19.46 -27.41 11.66
C THR A 44 -19.83 -27.09 10.21
N GLU A 45 -20.91 -27.66 9.68
CA GLU A 45 -21.45 -27.31 8.36
C GLU A 45 -21.89 -25.84 8.28
N ALA A 46 -22.55 -25.33 9.33
CA ALA A 46 -22.95 -23.92 9.41
C ALA A 46 -21.73 -22.99 9.41
N ARG A 47 -20.69 -23.34 10.18
CA ARG A 47 -19.40 -22.62 10.18
C ARG A 47 -18.72 -22.70 8.81
N PHE A 48 -18.70 -23.86 8.16
CA PHE A 48 -18.11 -24.04 6.84
C PHE A 48 -18.81 -23.19 5.77
N LYS A 49 -20.15 -23.21 5.73
CA LYS A 49 -20.95 -22.35 4.82
C LYS A 49 -20.70 -20.86 5.07
N THR A 50 -20.60 -20.45 6.35
CA THR A 50 -20.28 -19.06 6.72
C THR A 50 -18.87 -18.67 6.29
N ALA A 51 -17.88 -19.54 6.50
CA ALA A 51 -16.50 -19.32 6.08
C ALA A 51 -16.36 -19.27 4.55
N GLN A 52 -17.05 -20.15 3.83
CA GLN A 52 -17.09 -20.14 2.36
C GLN A 52 -17.69 -18.83 1.82
N LYS A 53 -18.81 -18.36 2.42
CA LYS A 53 -19.42 -17.07 2.05
C LYS A 53 -18.48 -15.89 2.35
N SER A 54 -17.87 -15.87 3.53
CA SER A 54 -16.89 -14.85 3.92
C SER A 54 -15.70 -14.81 2.96
N LEU A 55 -15.16 -15.97 2.57
CA LEU A 55 -14.07 -16.06 1.60
C LEU A 55 -14.47 -15.51 0.23
N ALA A 56 -15.68 -15.82 -0.26
CA ALA A 56 -16.20 -15.26 -1.51
C ALA A 56 -16.39 -13.73 -1.44
N GLU A 57 -16.96 -13.22 -0.35
CA GLU A 57 -17.10 -11.77 -0.10
C GLU A 57 -15.74 -11.06 0.00
N THR A 58 -14.74 -11.66 0.66
CA THR A 58 -13.37 -11.13 0.74
C THR A 58 -12.68 -11.16 -0.62
N GLN A 59 -12.84 -12.23 -1.41
CA GLN A 59 -12.25 -12.34 -2.75
C GLN A 59 -12.87 -11.32 -3.73
N ALA A 60 -14.18 -11.06 -3.62
CA ALA A 60 -14.85 -9.98 -4.36
C ALA A 60 -14.28 -8.61 -3.97
N LYS A 61 -14.24 -8.26 -2.68
CA LYS A 61 -13.66 -7.00 -2.18
C LYS A 61 -12.19 -6.80 -2.57
N HIS A 62 -11.39 -7.87 -2.57
CA HIS A 62 -10.00 -7.81 -3.00
C HIS A 62 -9.85 -7.59 -4.51
N THR A 63 -10.77 -8.14 -5.31
CA THR A 63 -10.82 -7.90 -6.77
C THR A 63 -11.24 -6.46 -7.08
N GLU A 64 -12.27 -5.96 -6.41
CA GLU A 64 -12.72 -4.56 -6.48
C GLU A 64 -11.60 -3.60 -6.06
N GLY A 65 -10.95 -3.86 -4.92
CA GLY A 65 -9.80 -3.07 -4.44
C GLY A 65 -8.63 -3.04 -5.43
N LYS A 66 -8.32 -4.16 -6.09
CA LYS A 66 -7.33 -4.20 -7.18
C LYS A 66 -7.74 -3.36 -8.40
N GLN A 67 -9.02 -3.38 -8.78
CA GLN A 67 -9.53 -2.53 -9.87
C GLN A 67 -9.47 -1.04 -9.50
N GLN A 68 -9.82 -0.67 -8.26
CA GLN A 68 -9.69 0.70 -7.77
C GLN A 68 -8.23 1.17 -7.74
N VAL A 69 -7.28 0.34 -7.27
CA VAL A 69 -5.85 0.65 -7.30
C VAL A 69 -5.34 0.83 -8.73
N ALA A 70 -5.77 -0.01 -9.68
CA ALA A 70 -5.41 0.15 -11.09
C ALA A 70 -5.97 1.46 -11.67
N LYS A 71 -7.23 1.79 -11.41
CA LYS A 71 -7.87 3.05 -11.85
C LYS A 71 -7.15 4.28 -11.31
N LEU A 72 -6.84 4.29 -10.00
CA LEU A 72 -6.10 5.37 -9.34
C LEU A 72 -4.66 5.49 -9.87
N ALA A 73 -4.02 4.39 -10.26
CA ALA A 73 -2.70 4.43 -10.88
C ALA A 73 -2.73 5.09 -12.27
N THR A 74 -3.75 4.81 -13.08
CA THR A 74 -3.98 5.49 -14.38
C THR A 74 -4.27 6.97 -14.17
N GLU A 75 -5.24 7.33 -13.31
CA GLU A 75 -5.58 8.73 -13.02
C GLU A 75 -4.39 9.54 -12.50
N LYS A 76 -3.51 8.91 -11.69
CA LYS A 76 -2.25 9.52 -11.25
C LYS A 76 -1.30 9.79 -12.43
N SER A 77 -1.13 8.83 -13.34
CA SER A 77 -0.29 8.99 -14.53
C SER A 77 -0.79 10.09 -15.47
N ASP A 78 -2.11 10.19 -15.63
CA ASP A 78 -2.76 11.23 -16.44
C ASP A 78 -2.57 12.61 -15.80
N LEU A 79 -2.73 12.73 -14.47
CA LEU A 79 -2.47 13.95 -13.71
C LEU A 79 -0.99 14.36 -13.72
N GLU A 80 -0.04 13.41 -13.66
CA GLU A 80 1.39 13.69 -13.81
C GLU A 80 1.71 14.26 -15.19
N THR A 81 1.12 13.68 -16.24
CA THR A 81 1.27 14.15 -17.63
C THR A 81 0.64 15.54 -17.82
N ALA A 82 -0.56 15.76 -17.29
CA ALA A 82 -1.24 17.06 -17.36
C ALA A 82 -0.47 18.17 -16.62
N ASN A 83 0.07 17.89 -15.43
CA ASN A 83 0.90 18.86 -14.70
C ASN A 83 2.20 19.18 -15.46
N ALA A 84 2.85 18.20 -16.08
CA ALA A 84 4.02 18.45 -16.91
C ALA A 84 3.71 19.38 -18.10
N ALA A 85 2.58 19.14 -18.79
CA ALA A 85 2.12 19.97 -19.90
C ALA A 85 1.79 21.41 -19.46
N VAL A 86 1.04 21.58 -18.36
CA VAL A 86 0.71 22.92 -17.83
C VAL A 86 1.97 23.67 -17.41
N LYS A 87 2.97 22.98 -16.82
CA LYS A 87 4.25 23.61 -16.48
C LYS A 87 4.97 24.13 -17.72
N GLN A 88 5.06 23.33 -18.78
CA GLN A 88 5.67 23.73 -20.05
C GLN A 88 4.93 24.91 -20.70
N GLU A 89 3.59 24.94 -20.62
CA GLU A 89 2.79 26.06 -21.13
C GLU A 89 3.02 27.36 -20.33
N VAL A 90 3.17 27.25 -19.00
CA VAL A 90 3.51 28.37 -18.13
C VAL A 90 4.92 28.92 -18.42
N ASP A 91 5.92 28.04 -18.56
CA ASP A 91 7.29 28.44 -18.89
C ASP A 91 7.34 29.16 -20.26
N SER A 92 6.61 28.63 -21.26
CA SER A 92 6.46 29.23 -22.59
C SER A 92 5.77 30.60 -22.53
N LYS A 93 4.63 30.73 -21.82
CA LYS A 93 3.93 32.01 -21.65
C LYS A 93 4.77 33.04 -20.90
N THR A 94 5.60 32.61 -19.95
CA THR A 94 6.54 33.48 -19.22
C THR A 94 7.63 34.03 -20.14
N ALA A 95 8.20 33.20 -21.02
CA ALA A 95 9.18 33.66 -22.02
C ALA A 95 8.57 34.68 -23.02
N VAL A 96 7.34 34.43 -23.50
CA VAL A 96 6.59 35.38 -24.36
C VAL A 96 6.27 36.68 -23.63
N MET A 97 5.95 36.61 -22.34
CA MET A 97 5.76 37.76 -21.45
C MET A 97 6.99 38.65 -21.37
N ASP A 98 8.16 38.06 -21.13
CA ASP A 98 9.42 38.80 -20.97
C ASP A 98 9.90 39.44 -22.29
N ASP A 99 9.74 38.74 -23.42
CA ASP A 99 9.99 39.31 -24.75
C ASP A 99 9.01 40.47 -25.08
N ASN A 100 7.71 40.29 -24.80
CA ASN A 100 6.72 41.36 -24.96
C ASN A 100 7.00 42.55 -24.04
N LYS A 101 7.49 42.34 -22.81
CA LYS A 101 7.94 43.40 -21.91
C LYS A 101 9.15 44.14 -22.50
N SER A 102 10.15 43.41 -23.00
CA SER A 102 11.32 44.00 -23.70
C SER A 102 10.90 44.85 -24.91
N LYS A 103 9.97 44.34 -25.72
CA LYS A 103 9.39 45.08 -26.87
C LYS A 103 8.62 46.32 -26.42
N LEU A 104 7.80 46.22 -25.38
CA LEU A 104 6.99 47.33 -24.87
C LEU A 104 7.85 48.42 -24.22
N ASP A 105 8.94 48.06 -23.53
CA ASP A 105 9.88 49.03 -22.99
C ASP A 105 10.72 49.71 -24.09
N LYS A 106 11.13 48.98 -25.15
CA LYS A 106 11.70 49.58 -26.38
C LYS A 106 10.70 50.53 -27.07
N MET A 107 9.43 50.16 -27.18
CA MET A 107 8.37 51.01 -27.75
C MET A 107 8.13 52.27 -26.90
N LYS A 108 8.16 52.18 -25.56
CA LYS A 108 8.11 53.36 -24.68
C LYS A 108 9.30 54.29 -24.92
N GLU A 109 10.51 53.75 -25.06
CA GLU A 109 11.70 54.55 -25.33
C GLU A 109 11.62 55.24 -26.71
N GLN A 110 11.12 54.55 -27.73
CA GLN A 110 10.88 55.12 -29.05
C GLN A 110 9.73 56.16 -29.05
N ALA A 111 8.63 55.91 -28.33
CA ALA A 111 7.54 56.86 -28.18
C ALA A 111 7.94 58.09 -27.36
N GLY A 112 8.84 57.95 -26.39
CA GLY A 112 9.47 59.08 -25.68
C GLY A 112 10.32 59.95 -26.61
N LYS A 113 10.91 59.37 -27.67
CA LYS A 113 11.65 60.09 -28.73
C LYS A 113 10.70 60.67 -29.81
N ILE A 114 9.51 60.10 -29.99
CA ILE A 114 8.51 60.50 -31.00
C ILE A 114 7.25 61.00 -30.27
N GLY A 115 7.30 62.24 -29.77
CA GLY A 115 6.38 62.77 -28.75
C GLY A 115 4.88 62.94 -29.10
N LYS A 116 4.33 62.27 -30.13
CA LYS A 116 2.88 62.24 -30.44
C LYS A 116 2.44 60.93 -31.08
N ALA A 117 1.86 60.02 -30.28
CA ALA A 117 0.96 58.96 -30.76
C ALA A 117 -0.04 58.57 -29.64
N ARG A 118 -1.16 59.32 -29.54
CA ARG A 118 -2.13 59.20 -28.44
C ARG A 118 -2.79 57.81 -28.39
N ASP A 119 -3.10 57.24 -29.55
CA ASP A 119 -3.71 55.90 -29.67
C ASP A 119 -2.72 54.78 -29.31
N SER A 120 -1.42 54.98 -29.54
CA SER A 120 -0.38 54.05 -29.11
C SER A 120 -0.21 54.08 -27.58
N ALA A 121 -0.42 55.23 -26.94
CA ALA A 121 -0.34 55.34 -25.48
C ALA A 121 -1.49 54.61 -24.78
N GLU A 122 -2.72 54.64 -25.33
CA GLU A 122 -3.82 53.83 -24.80
C GLU A 122 -3.59 52.34 -25.00
N LYS A 123 -3.16 51.90 -26.19
CA LYS A 123 -2.80 50.48 -26.44
C LYS A 123 -1.67 49.99 -25.53
N VAL A 124 -0.64 50.80 -25.29
CA VAL A 124 0.44 50.46 -24.33
C VAL A 124 -0.09 50.37 -22.90
N LYS A 125 -1.11 51.15 -22.54
CA LYS A 125 -1.76 51.09 -21.22
C LYS A 125 -2.66 49.86 -21.08
N THR A 126 -3.43 49.47 -22.10
CA THR A 126 -4.25 48.25 -22.06
C THR A 126 -3.39 46.99 -22.07
N LEU A 127 -2.39 46.90 -22.96
CA LEU A 127 -1.40 45.80 -22.93
C LEU A 127 -0.65 45.74 -21.60
N GLY A 128 -0.39 46.90 -20.96
CA GLY A 128 0.20 46.95 -19.62
C GLY A 128 -0.72 46.37 -18.54
N ALA A 129 -2.03 46.60 -18.61
CA ALA A 129 -3.00 46.04 -17.68
C ALA A 129 -3.20 44.53 -17.89
N GLU A 130 -3.39 44.10 -19.15
CA GLU A 130 -3.44 42.68 -19.55
C GLU A 130 -2.16 41.94 -19.14
N MET A 131 -1.01 42.61 -19.20
CA MET A 131 0.28 42.06 -18.77
C MET A 131 0.34 41.79 -17.27
N GLU A 132 -0.16 42.69 -16.42
CA GLU A 132 -0.19 42.44 -14.98
C GLU A 132 -1.25 41.40 -14.58
N GLU A 133 -2.39 41.34 -15.30
CA GLU A 133 -3.39 40.29 -15.09
C GLU A 133 -2.86 38.89 -15.46
N LEU A 134 -2.20 38.73 -16.61
CA LEU A 134 -1.59 37.45 -16.99
C LEU A 134 -0.48 37.02 -16.02
N LYS A 135 0.34 37.94 -15.49
CA LYS A 135 1.34 37.61 -14.46
C LYS A 135 0.69 37.10 -13.18
N LEU A 136 -0.39 37.73 -12.73
CA LEU A 136 -1.13 37.30 -11.55
C LEU A 136 -1.74 35.90 -11.78
N LEU A 137 -2.30 35.66 -12.98
CA LEU A 137 -2.81 34.36 -13.38
C LEU A 137 -1.70 33.28 -13.45
N ILE A 138 -0.52 33.61 -13.98
CA ILE A 138 0.64 32.70 -14.03
C ILE A 138 1.13 32.39 -12.61
N ALA A 139 1.30 33.39 -11.75
CA ALA A 139 1.71 33.20 -10.35
C ALA A 139 0.72 32.29 -9.59
N LYS A 140 -0.59 32.46 -9.83
CA LYS A 140 -1.63 31.58 -9.28
C LYS A 140 -1.51 30.14 -9.80
N ASN A 141 -1.33 29.94 -11.10
CA ASN A 141 -1.16 28.61 -11.69
C ASN A 141 0.11 27.91 -11.19
N LEU A 142 1.23 28.62 -11.06
CA LEU A 142 2.47 28.10 -10.47
C LEU A 142 2.26 27.64 -9.02
N ALA A 143 1.56 28.42 -8.20
CA ALA A 143 1.25 28.05 -6.82
C ALA A 143 0.32 26.81 -6.75
N GLN A 144 -0.66 26.69 -7.66
CA GLN A 144 -1.50 25.49 -7.75
C GLN A 144 -0.70 24.26 -8.20
N LEU A 145 0.20 24.40 -9.16
CA LEU A 145 1.03 23.32 -9.70
C LEU A 145 2.05 22.82 -8.66
N ASP A 146 2.67 23.71 -7.89
CA ASP A 146 3.53 23.34 -6.75
C ASP A 146 2.74 22.59 -5.66
N SER A 147 1.52 23.04 -5.35
CA SER A 147 0.62 22.33 -4.42
C SER A 147 0.26 20.92 -4.92
N LEU A 148 -0.14 20.78 -6.18
CA LEU A 148 -0.47 19.49 -6.81
C LEU A 148 0.75 18.56 -6.87
N THR A 149 1.94 19.09 -7.16
CA THR A 149 3.20 18.32 -7.17
C THR A 149 3.53 17.79 -5.77
N LYS A 150 3.34 18.62 -4.73
CA LYS A 150 3.51 18.21 -3.33
C LYS A 150 2.49 17.15 -2.91
N GLU A 151 1.22 17.31 -3.25
CA GLU A 151 0.17 16.34 -2.95
C GLU A 151 0.40 14.99 -3.65
N ASN A 152 0.81 15.02 -4.92
CA ASN A 152 1.13 13.82 -5.68
C ASN A 152 2.36 13.09 -5.11
N SER A 153 3.44 13.81 -4.76
CA SER A 153 4.61 13.19 -4.12
C SER A 153 4.30 12.57 -2.75
N GLN A 154 3.45 13.21 -1.92
CA GLN A 154 2.95 12.61 -0.68
C GLN A 154 2.12 11.35 -0.94
N THR A 155 1.29 11.37 -1.98
CA THR A 155 0.42 10.24 -2.36
C THR A 155 1.21 9.07 -2.95
N ALA A 156 2.29 9.35 -3.69
CA ALA A 156 3.26 8.34 -4.13
C ALA A 156 3.92 7.65 -2.92
N GLY A 157 4.49 8.42 -1.98
CA GLY A 157 5.11 7.88 -0.77
C GLY A 157 4.15 7.06 0.10
N ARG A 158 2.88 7.49 0.23
CA ARG A 158 1.83 6.70 0.91
C ARG A 158 1.57 5.36 0.20
N ASN A 159 1.46 5.37 -1.13
CA ASN A 159 1.24 4.15 -1.90
C ASN A 159 2.40 3.15 -1.77
N ASP A 160 3.64 3.62 -1.78
CA ASP A 160 4.80 2.73 -1.69
C ASP A 160 4.94 2.11 -0.27
N VAL A 161 4.61 2.85 0.79
CA VAL A 161 4.48 2.29 2.15
C VAL A 161 3.36 1.24 2.22
N LEU A 162 2.21 1.48 1.59
CA LEU A 162 1.10 0.52 1.56
C LEU A 162 1.43 -0.74 0.77
N LYS A 163 2.12 -0.63 -0.38
CA LYS A 163 2.65 -1.78 -1.13
C LYS A 163 3.62 -2.57 -0.28
N GLY A 164 4.63 -1.93 0.32
CA GLY A 164 5.60 -2.60 1.18
C GLY A 164 4.95 -3.35 2.35
N ARG A 165 3.94 -2.75 3.00
CA ARG A 165 3.15 -3.42 4.04
C ARG A 165 2.37 -4.63 3.50
N THR A 166 1.79 -4.51 2.30
CA THR A 166 1.05 -5.60 1.64
C THR A 166 1.97 -6.76 1.25
N ASP A 167 3.18 -6.47 0.79
CA ASP A 167 4.19 -7.46 0.44
C ASP A 167 4.69 -8.21 1.68
N MET A 168 4.94 -7.51 2.79
CA MET A 168 5.30 -8.12 4.08
C MET A 168 4.18 -9.05 4.58
N ILE A 169 2.92 -8.61 4.54
CA ILE A 169 1.77 -9.46 4.90
C ILE A 169 1.71 -10.70 3.99
N SER A 170 1.94 -10.54 2.69
CA SER A 170 1.94 -11.63 1.70
C SER A 170 3.09 -12.63 1.92
N ARG A 171 4.26 -12.15 2.37
CA ARG A 171 5.40 -12.99 2.79
C ARG A 171 5.25 -13.60 4.19
N ARG A 172 4.17 -13.27 4.92
CA ARG A 172 3.96 -13.63 6.35
C ARG A 172 5.06 -13.07 7.25
N GLU A 173 5.51 -11.85 6.97
CA GLU A 173 6.48 -11.11 7.77
C GLU A 173 5.75 -10.14 8.70
N SER A 174 6.02 -10.23 10.02
CA SER A 174 5.55 -9.23 10.98
C SER A 174 6.46 -8.00 10.96
N PHE A 175 5.89 -6.81 11.17
CA PHE A 175 6.58 -5.52 11.01
C PHE A 175 6.33 -4.55 12.20
N PHE A 176 6.09 -5.11 13.38
CA PHE A 176 5.93 -4.32 14.62
C PHE A 176 7.29 -3.89 15.20
N THR A 177 7.29 -2.81 15.97
CA THR A 177 8.49 -2.27 16.66
C THR A 177 8.68 -2.80 18.07
N LYS A 178 7.60 -3.15 18.77
CA LYS A 178 7.62 -3.72 20.12
C LYS A 178 6.48 -4.72 20.31
N ALA A 179 6.80 -5.89 20.86
CA ALA A 179 5.85 -6.85 21.38
C ALA A 179 6.46 -7.55 22.61
N GLU A 180 5.62 -7.99 23.53
CA GLU A 180 6.01 -8.70 24.76
C GLU A 180 5.08 -9.89 24.98
N ILE A 181 5.55 -10.92 25.68
CA ILE A 181 4.72 -12.04 26.13
C ILE A 181 3.79 -11.56 27.27
N ASN A 182 2.48 -11.57 27.04
CA ASN A 182 1.45 -11.20 28.01
C ASN A 182 1.06 -12.36 28.94
N ALA A 183 0.86 -13.55 28.40
CA ALA A 183 0.53 -14.76 29.16
C ALA A 183 1.09 -16.01 28.47
N ILE A 184 1.32 -17.06 29.26
CA ILE A 184 1.93 -18.32 28.82
C ILE A 184 1.00 -19.47 29.23
N TYR A 185 0.69 -20.35 28.27
CA TYR A 185 -0.12 -21.55 28.49
C TYR A 185 0.73 -22.79 28.19
N PRO A 186 1.63 -23.20 29.10
CA PRO A 186 2.63 -24.23 28.82
C PRO A 186 2.00 -25.59 28.51
N ASN A 187 0.89 -25.92 29.18
CA ASN A 187 0.11 -27.16 28.94
C ASN A 187 -0.49 -27.25 27.53
N TRP A 188 -0.57 -26.12 26.81
CA TRP A 188 -1.11 -26.02 25.44
C TRP A 188 -0.06 -25.57 24.43
N GLY A 189 1.19 -25.33 24.85
CA GLY A 189 2.28 -24.95 23.95
C GLY A 189 2.13 -23.59 23.26
N PHE A 190 1.39 -22.63 23.83
CA PHE A 190 1.23 -21.31 23.23
C PHE A 190 1.35 -20.16 24.23
N VAL A 191 1.62 -18.96 23.69
CA VAL A 191 1.69 -17.69 24.42
C VAL A 191 0.76 -16.66 23.77
N THR A 192 0.36 -15.65 24.54
CA THR A 192 -0.30 -14.45 24.03
C THR A 192 0.65 -13.27 24.04
N LEU A 193 0.52 -12.41 23.04
CA LEU A 193 1.38 -11.24 22.82
C LEU A 193 0.63 -9.93 23.11
N SER A 194 1.37 -8.91 23.54
CA SER A 194 0.89 -7.53 23.73
C SER A 194 0.73 -6.72 22.45
N ALA A 195 0.91 -7.36 21.29
CA ALA A 195 0.78 -6.77 19.96
C ALA A 195 -0.17 -7.62 19.10
N GLY A 196 -0.91 -6.96 18.21
CA GLY A 196 -1.83 -7.58 17.27
C GLY A 196 -1.71 -7.01 15.86
N ASN A 197 -2.76 -7.15 15.05
CA ASN A 197 -2.80 -6.70 13.65
C ASN A 197 -2.56 -5.18 13.51
N ILE A 198 -3.09 -4.38 14.45
CA ILE A 198 -2.88 -2.92 14.46
C ILE A 198 -1.39 -2.59 14.58
N SER A 199 -0.68 -3.30 15.46
CA SER A 199 0.75 -3.16 15.69
C SER A 199 1.62 -3.69 14.54
N GLY A 200 1.07 -4.54 13.66
CA GLY A 200 1.80 -5.17 12.55
C GLY A 200 2.21 -6.62 12.79
N VAL A 201 1.53 -7.35 13.68
CA VAL A 201 1.67 -8.81 13.79
C VAL A 201 0.89 -9.49 12.67
N VAL A 202 1.52 -10.44 11.97
CA VAL A 202 0.94 -11.19 10.84
C VAL A 202 0.77 -12.67 11.17
N ALA A 203 -0.38 -13.25 10.83
CA ALA A 203 -0.67 -14.66 11.05
C ALA A 203 0.23 -15.57 10.20
N GLY A 204 0.74 -16.64 10.80
CA GLY A 204 1.71 -17.54 10.18
C GLY A 204 3.13 -16.98 10.07
N SER A 205 3.43 -15.84 10.72
CA SER A 205 4.79 -15.32 10.84
C SER A 205 5.58 -16.01 11.96
N THR A 206 6.89 -16.14 11.77
CA THR A 206 7.81 -16.58 12.82
C THR A 206 8.37 -15.37 13.55
N LEU A 207 8.39 -15.43 14.88
CA LEU A 207 8.94 -14.40 15.76
C LEU A 207 10.05 -15.01 16.64
N GLU A 208 10.95 -14.16 17.10
CA GLU A 208 12.05 -14.52 18.00
C GLU A 208 11.82 -13.89 19.37
N ILE A 209 11.99 -14.67 20.43
CA ILE A 209 11.88 -14.23 21.82
C ILE A 209 13.26 -13.76 22.25
N VAL A 210 13.38 -12.56 22.79
CA VAL A 210 14.64 -11.94 23.20
C VAL A 210 14.59 -11.54 24.67
N ARG A 211 15.60 -11.99 25.43
CA ARG A 211 15.86 -11.58 26.82
C ARG A 211 17.33 -11.17 26.92
N ASP A 212 17.61 -10.02 27.52
CA ASP A 212 18.97 -9.48 27.68
C ASP A 212 19.79 -9.46 26.36
N ALA A 213 19.12 -9.07 25.26
CA ALA A 213 19.64 -9.07 23.88
C ALA A 213 20.07 -10.44 23.32
N LYS A 214 19.66 -11.56 23.93
CA LYS A 214 19.88 -12.92 23.43
C LYS A 214 18.56 -13.58 23.04
N ALA A 215 18.58 -14.35 21.95
CA ALA A 215 17.45 -15.18 21.54
C ALA A 215 17.23 -16.32 22.54
N VAL A 216 16.01 -16.45 23.05
CA VAL A 216 15.59 -17.49 24.02
C VAL A 216 14.82 -18.61 23.33
N GLY A 217 14.10 -18.31 22.25
CA GLY A 217 13.36 -19.28 21.45
C GLY A 217 12.55 -18.66 20.31
N LYS A 218 11.78 -19.47 19.59
CA LYS A 218 10.96 -19.04 18.45
C LYS A 218 9.47 -19.29 18.69
N LEU A 219 8.66 -18.40 18.12
CA LEU A 219 7.20 -18.47 18.15
C LEU A 219 6.66 -18.49 16.72
N LEU A 220 5.58 -19.23 16.48
CA LEU A 220 4.80 -19.20 15.24
C LEU A 220 3.43 -18.59 15.54
N VAL A 221 3.12 -17.43 14.95
CA VAL A 221 1.83 -16.76 15.15
C VAL A 221 0.70 -17.60 14.53
N THR A 222 -0.26 -18.03 15.34
CA THR A 222 -1.39 -18.87 14.89
C THR A 222 -2.67 -18.10 14.68
N ALA A 223 -2.94 -17.10 15.52
CA ALA A 223 -4.11 -16.22 15.42
C ALA A 223 -3.73 -14.77 15.79
N VAL A 224 -4.40 -13.80 15.17
CA VAL A 224 -4.14 -12.38 15.37
C VAL A 224 -5.45 -11.63 15.54
N GLU A 225 -5.57 -10.91 16.64
CA GLU A 225 -6.66 -9.99 16.95
C GLU A 225 -6.20 -8.54 16.73
N ALA A 226 -7.06 -7.55 16.99
CA ALA A 226 -6.73 -6.14 16.81
C ALA A 226 -5.47 -5.71 17.60
N ASN A 227 -5.44 -6.01 18.91
CA ASN A 227 -4.41 -5.54 19.85
C ASN A 227 -3.55 -6.68 20.45
N THR A 228 -3.91 -7.94 20.22
CA THR A 228 -3.23 -9.11 20.76
C THR A 228 -3.04 -10.16 19.67
N ALA A 229 -2.15 -11.12 19.92
CA ALA A 229 -1.96 -12.27 19.04
C ALA A 229 -1.67 -13.51 19.88
N SER A 230 -2.02 -14.68 19.35
CA SER A 230 -1.67 -15.98 19.91
C SER A 230 -0.59 -16.61 19.06
N ALA A 231 0.47 -17.11 19.69
CA ALA A 231 1.59 -17.74 19.00
C ALA A 231 1.96 -19.06 19.67
N SER A 232 2.09 -20.11 18.86
CA SER A 232 2.59 -21.41 19.30
C SER A 232 4.09 -21.33 19.56
N ILE A 233 4.55 -21.97 20.62
CA ILE A 233 5.96 -22.16 20.92
C ILE A 233 6.50 -23.18 19.91
N VAL A 234 7.60 -22.85 19.21
CA VAL A 234 8.23 -23.79 18.27
C VAL A 234 9.02 -24.83 19.08
N PRO A 235 8.71 -26.14 18.99
CA PRO A 235 9.48 -27.19 19.67
C PRO A 235 10.96 -27.13 19.30
N ASP A 236 11.82 -27.53 20.23
CA ASP A 236 13.29 -27.59 20.08
C ASP A 236 13.97 -26.26 19.69
N SER A 237 13.23 -25.14 19.74
CA SER A 237 13.78 -23.79 19.50
C SER A 237 14.25 -23.09 20.77
N LEU A 238 13.86 -23.57 21.95
CA LEU A 238 14.23 -22.99 23.23
C LEU A 238 15.70 -23.31 23.55
N VAL A 239 16.42 -22.32 24.09
CA VAL A 239 17.77 -22.54 24.63
C VAL A 239 17.69 -23.48 25.84
N ASP A 240 18.57 -24.48 25.88
CA ASP A 240 18.62 -25.49 26.95
C ASP A 240 18.56 -24.87 28.36
N GLY A 241 17.66 -25.38 29.19
CA GLY A 241 17.43 -24.90 30.56
C GLY A 241 16.72 -23.55 30.69
N SER A 242 16.38 -22.87 29.59
CA SER A 242 15.67 -21.58 29.62
C SER A 242 14.15 -21.76 29.61
N VAL A 243 13.46 -21.07 30.51
CA VAL A 243 11.99 -21.04 30.60
C VAL A 243 11.48 -19.68 30.12
N LEU A 244 10.40 -19.68 29.34
CA LEU A 244 9.72 -18.46 28.88
C LEU A 244 9.06 -17.73 30.05
N MET A 245 9.06 -16.40 30.03
CA MET A 245 8.53 -15.55 31.08
C MET A 245 7.61 -14.47 30.50
N VAL A 246 6.59 -14.08 31.27
CA VAL A 246 5.77 -12.91 30.97
C VAL A 246 6.67 -11.66 31.02
N GLY A 247 6.56 -10.80 30.01
CA GLY A 247 7.43 -9.63 29.82
C GLY A 247 8.67 -9.87 28.94
N ASP A 248 8.95 -11.11 28.50
CA ASP A 248 9.98 -11.35 27.47
C ASP A 248 9.68 -10.52 26.21
N GLN A 249 10.69 -9.83 25.66
CA GLN A 249 10.53 -9.12 24.40
C GLN A 249 10.34 -10.14 23.27
N VAL A 250 9.54 -9.79 22.29
CA VAL A 250 9.38 -10.55 21.05
C VAL A 250 9.71 -9.62 19.90
N VAL A 251 10.46 -10.10 18.92
CA VAL A 251 10.87 -9.36 17.71
C VAL A 251 10.56 -10.18 16.46
N PRO A 252 10.30 -9.56 15.30
CA PRO A 252 10.19 -10.31 14.04
C PRO A 252 11.53 -10.91 13.63
N THR A 253 11.57 -12.17 13.16
CA THR A 253 12.81 -12.82 12.70
C THR A 253 13.43 -12.12 11.48
N HIS A 254 12.59 -11.45 10.69
CA HIS A 254 13.02 -10.51 9.67
C HIS A 254 12.93 -9.11 10.28
N LYS A 255 14.08 -8.54 10.66
CA LYS A 255 14.12 -7.17 11.19
C LYS A 255 13.31 -6.26 10.25
N PRO A 256 12.36 -5.46 10.76
CA PRO A 256 11.70 -4.46 9.93
C PRO A 256 12.77 -3.65 9.22
N VAL A 257 12.65 -3.47 7.91
CA VAL A 257 13.47 -2.48 7.21
C VAL A 257 13.16 -1.16 7.89
N GLU A 258 14.16 -0.61 8.58
CA GLU A 258 14.02 0.66 9.27
C GLU A 258 13.82 1.72 8.18
N ILE A 259 12.56 2.05 7.90
CA ILE A 259 12.20 3.13 6.98
C ILE A 259 12.67 4.40 7.69
N ALA A 260 13.91 4.77 7.37
CA ALA A 260 14.62 5.87 8.00
C ALA A 260 13.70 7.10 8.00
N LYS A 261 13.47 7.65 9.19
CA LYS A 261 12.80 8.96 9.32
C LYS A 261 13.59 9.93 8.45
N ALA A 262 12.96 10.44 7.39
CA ALA A 262 13.57 11.43 6.52
C ALA A 262 14.12 12.58 7.40
N PRO A 263 15.40 12.95 7.27
CA PRO A 263 15.97 13.98 8.13
C PRO A 263 15.27 15.30 7.84
N VAL A 264 14.61 15.84 8.87
CA VAL A 264 14.00 17.18 8.81
C VAL A 264 15.14 18.18 8.76
N SER A 265 15.42 18.69 7.56
CA SER A 265 16.45 19.70 7.32
C SER A 265 16.02 21.04 7.93
N GLN A 266 16.57 21.37 9.10
CA GLN A 266 16.66 22.75 9.56
C GLN A 266 18.01 23.38 9.14
N PRO A 267 18.06 24.71 8.96
CA PRO A 267 19.06 25.35 8.11
C PRO A 267 20.45 25.44 8.75
N ALA A 268 21.47 25.40 7.89
CA ALA A 268 22.87 25.47 8.29
C ALA A 268 23.23 26.83 8.92
N ALA A 269 23.71 26.80 10.16
CA ALA A 269 24.47 27.91 10.74
C ALA A 269 25.92 27.87 10.23
N ALA A 270 26.47 29.04 9.93
CA ALA A 270 27.77 29.18 9.28
C ALA A 270 28.95 28.71 10.14
N ALA A 271 29.91 28.02 9.50
CA ALA A 271 31.26 27.83 10.04
C ALA A 271 32.29 28.14 8.94
N THR A 272 32.99 29.25 9.11
CA THR A 272 34.08 29.72 8.25
C THR A 272 35.32 28.83 8.36
N LYS A 273 35.94 28.46 7.23
CA LYS A 273 37.40 28.30 7.12
C LYS A 273 37.91 28.19 5.68
N ALA A 274 38.99 28.91 5.42
CA ALA A 274 39.88 28.86 4.25
C ALA A 274 41.22 29.51 4.69
N PRO A 275 42.35 29.40 3.95
CA PRO A 275 42.77 28.35 3.01
C PRO A 275 44.23 27.86 3.24
N ALA A 276 44.60 26.73 2.63
CA ALA A 276 45.95 26.40 2.11
C ALA A 276 45.78 25.15 1.23
N LYS A 277 46.04 25.16 -0.09
CA LYS A 277 47.28 25.44 -0.84
C LYS A 277 48.29 24.29 -0.74
N ASP A 278 48.40 23.50 -1.81
CA ASP A 278 49.64 23.37 -2.59
C ASP A 278 49.35 22.77 -3.97
N ALA A 279 50.33 22.88 -4.88
CA ALA A 279 50.14 22.81 -6.32
C ALA A 279 50.70 21.53 -6.99
N GLU A 280 50.25 21.35 -8.23
CA GLU A 280 50.66 20.41 -9.27
C GLU A 280 52.17 20.44 -9.61
N PRO A 281 52.74 19.49 -10.39
CA PRO A 281 52.50 19.47 -11.86
C PRO A 281 52.45 18.11 -12.59
N ALA A 282 51.57 18.06 -13.60
CA ALA A 282 51.75 17.59 -14.99
C ALA A 282 52.59 16.33 -15.36
N ALA A 283 51.98 15.51 -16.24
CA ALA A 283 52.65 14.87 -17.37
C ALA A 283 51.69 14.81 -18.59
N GLU A 284 52.21 15.14 -19.78
CA GLU A 284 51.45 15.39 -21.03
C GLU A 284 51.46 14.23 -22.04
N SER A 285 50.68 14.41 -23.14
CA SER A 285 50.75 13.73 -24.45
C SER A 285 50.06 12.34 -24.55
N THR A 286 49.39 11.96 -25.66
CA THR A 286 49.46 12.42 -27.07
C THR A 286 48.10 12.43 -27.81
N MET A 287 47.95 13.30 -28.82
CA MET A 287 47.01 13.18 -29.97
C MET A 287 47.71 12.35 -31.10
N ASP A 288 47.16 11.96 -32.26
CA ASP A 288 45.91 12.16 -33.04
C ASP A 288 45.88 11.03 -34.12
N PRO A 289 45.12 11.01 -35.25
CA PRO A 289 43.79 11.57 -35.61
C PRO A 289 42.83 10.55 -36.32
N ALA A 290 41.66 11.02 -36.77
CA ALA A 290 40.77 10.34 -37.75
C ALA A 290 41.23 10.59 -39.23
N PRO A 291 40.59 10.06 -40.31
CA PRO A 291 39.24 10.50 -40.81
C PRO A 291 38.36 9.38 -41.44
N GLY A 292 37.02 9.51 -41.53
CA GLY A 292 36.26 10.13 -42.65
C GLY A 292 35.46 9.05 -43.45
N ALA A 293 34.36 9.30 -44.17
CA ALA A 293 33.51 10.49 -44.34
C ALA A 293 32.08 10.12 -44.87
N ALA A 294 31.08 10.90 -44.46
CA ALA A 294 29.93 11.49 -45.20
C ALA A 294 29.07 10.69 -46.23
N ALA A 295 27.73 10.74 -46.05
CA ALA A 295 26.73 11.26 -47.04
C ALA A 295 25.25 11.12 -46.58
N GLU A 296 24.54 12.25 -46.46
CA GLU A 296 23.07 12.41 -46.69
C GLU A 296 22.86 12.88 -48.17
N PRO A 297 21.66 13.17 -48.76
CA PRO A 297 20.32 13.46 -48.18
C PRO A 297 19.05 13.02 -49.00
N ASP A 298 17.89 13.64 -48.69
CA ASP A 298 16.64 13.81 -49.49
C ASP A 298 15.70 12.58 -49.73
N ALA A 299 14.37 12.69 -49.88
CA ALA A 299 13.39 13.80 -49.67
C ALA A 299 11.92 13.27 -49.59
N THR A 300 11.00 14.06 -49.02
CA THR A 300 9.52 13.99 -49.14
C THR A 300 9.04 14.68 -50.45
N PRO A 301 7.79 14.53 -51.03
CA PRO A 301 6.50 14.82 -50.35
C PRO A 301 5.14 14.26 -50.92
N ALA A 302 4.04 14.62 -50.22
CA ALA A 302 2.63 14.79 -50.67
C ALA A 302 1.79 13.52 -51.06
N ALA A 303 0.44 13.50 -51.02
CA ALA A 303 -0.61 14.53 -50.78
C ALA A 303 -1.93 13.96 -50.19
N THR A 304 -2.75 14.82 -49.55
CA THR A 304 -4.21 14.68 -49.32
C THR A 304 -5.00 15.40 -50.44
N PRO A 305 -6.33 15.24 -50.67
CA PRO A 305 -7.40 15.81 -49.79
C PRO A 305 -8.82 15.15 -49.82
N ASP A 306 -9.74 15.68 -48.98
CA ASP A 306 -11.22 15.82 -49.14
C ASP A 306 -12.15 14.60 -49.34
N ALA A 307 -13.45 14.62 -48.97
CA ALA A 307 -14.27 15.59 -48.20
C ALA A 307 -15.54 14.91 -47.60
N THR A 308 -16.11 15.51 -46.54
CA THR A 308 -17.51 15.28 -46.07
C THR A 308 -18.50 16.10 -46.94
N PRO A 309 -19.81 15.77 -47.03
CA PRO A 309 -20.77 16.42 -46.10
C PRO A 309 -22.10 15.67 -45.79
N GLU A 310 -22.81 16.24 -44.81
CA GLU A 310 -24.29 16.32 -44.63
C GLU A 310 -25.16 15.14 -44.11
N ALA A 311 -26.19 15.57 -43.36
CA ALA A 311 -27.30 14.82 -42.73
C ALA A 311 -28.61 15.09 -43.56
N PRO A 312 -29.90 14.97 -43.10
CA PRO A 312 -30.45 14.73 -41.75
C PRO A 312 -31.72 13.82 -41.64
N ALA A 313 -32.22 13.68 -40.39
CA ALA A 313 -33.63 13.54 -39.95
C ALA A 313 -34.53 12.35 -40.38
N ALA A 314 -35.17 11.67 -39.40
CA ALA A 314 -36.64 11.70 -39.20
C ALA A 314 -37.17 10.81 -38.03
N ALA A 315 -38.30 11.25 -37.45
CA ALA A 315 -39.36 10.49 -36.74
C ALA A 315 -39.16 9.99 -35.27
N ALA A 316 -40.17 10.31 -34.44
CA ALA A 316 -40.42 9.93 -33.03
C ALA A 316 -41.73 9.07 -32.96
N PRO A 317 -42.55 9.01 -31.87
CA PRO A 317 -42.34 9.05 -30.39
C PRO A 317 -43.10 7.88 -29.65
N GLU A 318 -43.33 8.02 -28.32
CA GLU A 318 -44.38 7.36 -27.48
C GLU A 318 -44.24 5.85 -27.13
N ALA A 319 -44.72 5.31 -25.98
CA ALA A 319 -45.33 5.88 -24.75
C ALA A 319 -45.28 4.85 -23.57
N ASN A 320 -45.67 5.30 -22.35
CA ASN A 320 -45.79 4.60 -21.05
C ASN A 320 -44.50 4.27 -20.28
#